data_AF-Q9ZJ19-F1
#
_entry.id   AF-Q9ZJ19-F1
#
_cell.length_a   1.000
_cell.length_b   1.000
_cell.length_c   1.000
_cell.angle_alpha   90.00
_cell.angle_beta   90.00
_cell.angle_gamma   90.00
#
_symmetry.space_group_name_H-M   'P 1'
#
loop_
_entity.id
_entity.type
_entity.pdbx_description
1 polymer ?
#
loop_
_entity_poly.entity_id
_entity_poly.type
_entity_poly.pdbx_seq_one_letter_code
_entity_poly.pdbx_strand_id
1 'polypeptide(L)'
;MSSFFYKEILRMTLRFFTVTDEYIAYLRKFESKVHYQYENNASTYVGVVLKKNDFNYFIPLSSYKKGNPEKDKAMKKRSRIVTRLFEIGNINNPLGYLLHHNMIPVPDSELIPLPLDLKKPKHKMMQKQLIYMKSISEKIENKSEVVYRKAAHEKDGYYLKFSCDFKLLEAKATLYSKKSTFQ
;
A
#
# COMPACT_ATOMS: atom_id res chain seq x y z
N MET A 1 17.34 -5.12 -28.51
CA MET A 1 16.58 -5.23 -27.24
C MET A 1 15.31 -6.00 -27.52
N SER A 2 15.12 -7.16 -26.89
CA SER A 2 13.99 -8.05 -27.20
C SER A 2 12.65 -7.45 -26.75
N SER A 3 11.56 -7.80 -27.44
CA SER A 3 10.17 -7.52 -27.03
C SER A 3 9.88 -7.94 -25.59
N PHE A 4 10.57 -8.98 -25.10
CA PHE A 4 10.55 -9.44 -23.71
C PHE A 4 11.05 -8.36 -22.73
N PHE A 5 12.15 -7.68 -23.05
CA PHE A 5 12.71 -6.60 -22.21
C PHE A 5 11.78 -5.37 -22.13
N TYR A 6 11.05 -5.07 -23.22
CA TYR A 6 10.06 -3.99 -23.24
C TYR A 6 8.81 -4.31 -22.41
N LYS A 7 8.34 -5.58 -22.44
CA LYS A 7 7.24 -6.07 -21.60
C LYS A 7 7.59 -6.02 -20.10
N GLU A 8 8.85 -6.26 -19.74
CA GLU A 8 9.33 -6.19 -18.35
C GLU A 8 9.37 -4.74 -17.82
N ILE A 9 9.69 -3.76 -18.66
CA ILE A 9 9.77 -2.33 -18.31
C ILE A 9 8.37 -1.69 -18.20
N LEU A 10 7.36 -2.24 -18.89
CA LEU A 10 5.97 -1.80 -18.86
C LEU A 10 5.11 -2.44 -17.76
N ARG A 11 5.64 -3.40 -16.96
CA ARG A 11 4.98 -3.84 -15.73
C ARG A 11 4.84 -2.62 -14.81
N MET A 12 3.61 -2.34 -14.35
CA MET A 12 3.24 -1.15 -13.57
C MET A 12 4.28 -0.85 -12.49
N THR A 13 5.16 0.11 -12.75
CA THR A 13 6.27 0.37 -11.85
C THR A 13 5.73 0.92 -10.53
N LEU A 14 5.90 0.13 -9.46
CA LEU A 14 5.56 0.54 -8.10
C LEU A 14 6.20 1.89 -7.81
N ARG A 15 5.37 2.81 -7.29
CA ARG A 15 5.73 4.19 -6.96
C ARG A 15 5.19 4.57 -5.57
N PHE A 16 5.77 5.61 -4.99
CA PHE A 16 5.29 6.19 -3.74
C PHE A 16 4.27 7.28 -4.01
N PHE A 17 3.23 7.28 -3.19
CA PHE A 17 2.17 8.28 -3.20
C PHE A 17 1.85 8.71 -1.78
N THR A 18 1.28 9.89 -1.64
CA THR A 18 0.36 10.22 -0.56
C THR A 18 -1.06 10.25 -1.12
N VAL A 19 -2.05 10.28 -0.24
CA VAL A 19 -3.46 10.41 -0.59
C VAL A 19 -3.97 11.66 0.09
N THR A 20 -4.92 12.38 -0.52
CA THR A 20 -5.53 13.59 0.08
C THR A 20 -6.08 13.30 1.48
N ASP A 21 -5.92 14.25 2.40
CA ASP A 21 -6.40 14.12 3.78
C ASP A 21 -7.93 14.01 3.81
N GLU A 22 -8.61 14.73 2.90
CA GLU A 22 -10.06 14.74 2.70
C GLU A 22 -10.58 13.35 2.34
N TYR A 23 -9.94 12.67 1.39
CA TYR A 23 -10.36 11.34 0.98
C TYR A 23 -10.11 10.30 2.07
N ILE A 24 -8.96 10.37 2.75
CA ILE A 24 -8.69 9.47 3.88
C ILE A 24 -9.68 9.70 5.02
N ALA A 25 -9.96 10.96 5.39
CA ALA A 25 -10.97 11.30 6.39
C ALA A 25 -12.36 10.80 5.97
N TYR A 26 -12.70 10.89 4.69
CA TYR A 26 -13.94 10.34 4.13
C TYR A 26 -14.03 8.82 4.29
N LEU A 27 -13.02 8.06 3.86
CA LEU A 27 -13.03 6.59 3.98
C LEU A 27 -13.11 6.13 5.44
N ARG A 28 -12.42 6.84 6.34
CA ARG A 28 -12.40 6.52 7.78
C ARG A 28 -13.75 6.71 8.48
N LYS A 29 -14.72 7.42 7.88
CA LYS A 29 -16.11 7.45 8.36
C LYS A 29 -16.80 6.08 8.27
N PHE A 30 -16.30 5.19 7.40
CA PHE A 30 -16.91 3.90 7.12
C PHE A 30 -16.02 2.72 7.51
N GLU A 31 -14.70 2.89 7.46
CA GLU A 31 -13.73 1.85 7.83
C GLU A 31 -12.62 2.43 8.69
N SER A 32 -12.70 2.14 9.99
CA SER A 32 -11.75 2.61 11.01
C SER A 32 -10.32 2.08 10.83
N LYS A 33 -10.15 0.95 10.12
CA LYS A 33 -8.84 0.35 9.81
C LYS A 33 -8.07 1.11 8.72
N VAL A 34 -8.69 2.02 7.99
CA VAL A 34 -7.95 2.93 7.10
C VAL A 34 -7.02 3.80 7.95
N HIS A 35 -5.75 3.90 7.52
CA HIS A 35 -4.71 4.57 8.28
C HIS A 35 -5.07 6.02 8.60
N TYR A 36 -4.91 6.40 9.86
CA TYR A 36 -5.00 7.79 10.27
C TYR A 36 -3.84 8.58 9.66
N GLN A 37 -4.14 9.71 9.06
CA GLN A 37 -3.16 10.73 8.67
C GLN A 37 -3.73 12.12 8.98
N TYR A 38 -2.85 13.07 9.21
CA TYR A 38 -3.16 14.49 9.40
C TYR A 38 -2.04 15.31 8.76
N GLU A 39 -2.26 16.61 8.56
CA GLU A 39 -1.47 17.54 7.73
C GLU A 39 0.06 17.36 7.78
N ASN A 40 0.64 17.06 8.95
CA ASN A 40 2.09 16.89 9.12
C ASN A 40 2.57 15.43 9.20
N ASN A 41 1.66 14.47 9.05
CA ASN A 41 1.88 13.03 9.18
C ASN A 41 1.12 12.23 8.11
N ALA A 42 1.24 12.66 6.85
CA ALA A 42 0.74 11.92 5.70
C ALA A 42 1.30 10.49 5.66
N SER A 43 0.41 9.50 5.47
CA SER A 43 0.83 8.12 5.24
C SER A 43 1.42 7.99 3.84
N THR A 44 2.57 7.33 3.73
CA THR A 44 3.09 6.93 2.42
C THR A 44 2.40 5.67 1.96
N TYR A 45 1.89 5.68 0.74
CA TYR A 45 1.30 4.55 0.05
C TYR A 45 2.19 4.08 -1.10
N VAL A 46 2.04 2.81 -1.47
CA VAL A 46 2.73 2.18 -2.59
C VAL A 46 1.69 1.59 -3.52
N GLY A 47 1.83 1.85 -4.82
CA GLY A 47 0.93 1.27 -5.81
C GLY A 47 1.31 1.58 -7.26
N VAL A 48 0.49 1.13 -8.21
CA VAL A 48 -0.70 0.29 -7.99
C VAL A 48 -0.27 -1.15 -7.66
N VAL A 49 -0.84 -1.75 -6.61
CA VAL A 49 -0.49 -3.14 -6.21
C VAL A 49 -1.50 -4.20 -6.64
N LEU A 50 -2.70 -3.76 -7.00
CA LEU A 50 -3.80 -4.60 -7.43
C LEU A 50 -4.76 -3.72 -8.24
N LYS A 51 -5.15 -4.19 -9.42
CA LYS A 51 -6.24 -3.63 -10.20
C LYS A 51 -7.41 -4.60 -10.13
N LYS A 52 -8.54 -4.19 -9.55
CA LYS A 52 -9.75 -5.01 -9.44
C LYS A 52 -10.93 -4.24 -10.01
N ASN A 53 -11.47 -4.70 -11.13
CA ASN A 53 -12.42 -3.93 -11.95
C ASN A 53 -11.82 -2.54 -12.26
N ASP A 54 -12.52 -1.47 -11.90
CA ASP A 54 -12.11 -0.08 -12.11
C ASP A 54 -11.32 0.51 -10.92
N PHE A 55 -10.98 -0.31 -9.93
CA PHE A 55 -10.30 0.17 -8.72
C PHE A 55 -8.80 -0.13 -8.75
N ASN A 56 -8.00 0.92 -8.56
CA ASN A 56 -6.57 0.84 -8.29
C ASN A 56 -6.32 0.83 -6.78
N TYR A 57 -5.62 -0.21 -6.29
CA TYR A 57 -5.30 -0.37 -4.88
C TYR A 57 -3.90 0.09 -4.51
N PHE A 58 -3.80 0.68 -3.32
CA PHE A 58 -2.57 1.22 -2.74
C PHE A 58 -2.38 0.72 -1.32
N ILE A 59 -1.16 0.26 -0.99
CA ILE A 59 -0.83 -0.29 0.33
C ILE A 59 -0.13 0.78 1.17
N PRO A 60 -0.54 1.01 2.43
CA PRO A 60 0.22 1.87 3.31
C PRO A 60 1.56 1.23 3.70
N LEU A 61 2.62 2.02 3.61
CA LEU A 61 3.97 1.68 4.01
C LEU A 61 4.21 2.10 5.46
N SER A 62 4.73 1.19 6.27
CA SER A 62 5.16 1.48 7.64
C SER A 62 6.66 1.25 7.80
N SER A 63 7.42 2.30 8.09
CA SER A 63 8.87 2.19 8.28
C SER A 63 9.23 1.33 9.49
N TYR A 64 10.34 0.60 9.36
CA TYR A 64 10.98 -0.08 10.48
C TYR A 64 11.53 0.95 11.47
N LYS A 65 11.41 0.67 12.77
CA LYS A 65 12.00 1.48 13.85
C LYS A 65 12.65 0.52 14.84
N LYS A 66 13.98 0.61 15.00
CA LYS A 66 14.75 -0.26 15.91
C LYS A 66 14.24 -0.21 17.36
N GLY A 67 13.77 0.96 17.81
CA GLY A 67 13.20 1.16 19.15
C GLY A 67 11.78 0.61 19.36
N ASN A 68 11.26 -0.25 18.48
CA ASN A 68 9.93 -0.87 18.65
C ASN A 68 9.95 -2.38 18.30
N PRO A 69 10.61 -3.22 19.12
CA PRO A 69 10.75 -4.65 18.86
C PRO A 69 9.40 -5.39 18.86
N GLU A 70 8.44 -4.97 19.69
CA GLU A 70 7.11 -5.56 19.75
C GLU A 70 6.36 -5.41 18.42
N LYS A 71 6.52 -4.27 17.73
CA LYS A 71 5.98 -4.09 16.38
C LYS A 71 6.59 -5.10 15.40
N ASP A 72 7.92 -5.28 15.38
CA ASP A 72 8.53 -6.25 14.46
C ASP A 72 8.08 -7.69 14.75
N LYS A 73 7.96 -8.07 16.03
CA LYS A 73 7.40 -9.36 16.44
C LYS A 73 5.96 -9.55 15.96
N ALA A 74 5.11 -8.52 16.11
CA ALA A 74 3.73 -8.56 15.64
C ALA A 74 3.65 -8.66 14.10
N MET A 75 4.48 -7.92 13.37
CA MET A 75 4.51 -7.97 11.90
C MET A 75 4.99 -9.33 11.38
N LYS A 76 5.97 -9.96 12.04
CA LYS A 76 6.41 -11.33 11.73
C LYS A 76 5.27 -12.34 11.90
N LYS A 77 4.50 -12.25 12.99
CA LYS A 77 3.32 -13.13 13.23
C LYS A 77 2.19 -12.92 12.21
N ARG A 78 2.16 -11.78 11.51
CA ARG A 78 1.15 -11.42 10.50
C ARG A 78 1.65 -11.55 9.06
N SER A 79 2.62 -12.45 8.79
CA SER A 79 3.24 -12.65 7.48
C SER A 79 2.26 -12.93 6.33
N ARG A 80 1.08 -13.48 6.62
CA ARG A 80 -0.03 -13.72 5.68
C ARG A 80 -0.62 -12.43 5.09
N ILE A 81 -0.56 -11.32 5.82
CA ILE A 81 -1.20 -10.03 5.49
C ILE A 81 -0.22 -8.84 5.53
N VAL A 82 1.07 -9.12 5.77
CA VAL A 82 2.16 -8.15 5.82
C VAL A 82 3.34 -8.66 4.99
N THR A 83 3.98 -7.77 4.25
CA THR A 83 5.27 -8.04 3.59
C THR A 83 6.35 -7.20 4.24
N ARG A 84 7.40 -7.86 4.76
CA ARG A 84 8.58 -7.19 5.31
C ARG A 84 9.50 -6.76 4.17
N LEU A 85 10.03 -5.55 4.25
CA LEU A 85 10.97 -4.98 3.32
C LEU A 85 12.37 -5.00 3.91
N PHE A 86 13.37 -5.20 3.06
CA PHE A 86 14.77 -5.28 3.46
C PHE A 86 15.65 -4.50 2.47
N GLU A 87 16.91 -4.32 2.81
CA GLU A 87 17.90 -3.79 1.89
C GLU A 87 18.43 -4.90 0.96
N ILE A 88 18.44 -4.66 -0.35
CA ILE A 88 19.10 -5.59 -1.29
C ILE A 88 20.58 -5.68 -0.95
N GLY A 89 21.10 -6.91 -0.84
CA GLY A 89 22.47 -7.17 -0.38
C GLY A 89 22.65 -7.15 1.14
N ASN A 90 21.63 -6.76 1.92
CA ASN A 90 21.67 -6.76 3.38
C ASN A 90 20.31 -7.16 3.97
N ILE A 91 19.97 -8.45 3.87
CA ILE A 91 18.68 -8.99 4.36
C ILE A 91 18.50 -8.88 5.88
N ASN A 92 19.59 -8.67 6.62
CA ASN A 92 19.56 -8.45 8.06
C ASN A 92 19.15 -7.02 8.44
N ASN A 93 19.03 -6.12 7.45
CA ASN A 93 18.56 -4.75 7.64
C ASN A 93 17.09 -4.60 7.21
N PRO A 94 16.11 -4.74 8.12
CA PRO A 94 14.70 -4.50 7.81
C PRO A 94 14.45 -3.01 7.58
N LEU A 95 13.76 -2.68 6.49
CA LEU A 95 13.45 -1.31 6.12
C LEU A 95 12.00 -0.92 6.41
N GLY A 96 11.07 -1.87 6.46
CA GLY A 96 9.67 -1.56 6.73
C GLY A 96 8.70 -2.70 6.43
N TYR A 97 7.43 -2.34 6.33
CA TYR A 97 6.31 -3.24 6.19
C TYR A 97 5.28 -2.70 5.21
N LEU A 98 4.85 -3.51 4.25
CA LEU A 98 3.65 -3.29 3.46
C LEU A 98 2.47 -3.98 4.13
N LEU A 99 1.44 -3.21 4.47
CA LEU A 99 0.29 -3.67 5.23
C LEU A 99 -0.88 -3.99 4.29
N HIS A 100 -0.80 -5.12 3.57
CA HIS A 100 -1.79 -5.52 2.55
C HIS A 100 -3.24 -5.51 3.07
N HIS A 101 -3.44 -5.84 4.34
CA HIS A 101 -4.75 -5.80 5.00
C HIS A 101 -5.35 -4.39 5.12
N ASN A 102 -4.53 -3.34 5.10
CA ASN A 102 -4.96 -1.94 5.15
C ASN A 102 -4.91 -1.25 3.78
N MET A 103 -4.77 -2.00 2.67
CA MET A 103 -4.81 -1.40 1.35
C MET A 103 -6.17 -0.78 1.06
N ILE A 104 -6.19 0.29 0.26
CA ILE A 104 -7.40 1.05 -0.07
C ILE A 104 -7.51 1.27 -1.58
N PRO A 105 -8.73 1.27 -2.14
CA PRO A 105 -8.96 1.80 -3.47
C PRO A 105 -8.81 3.33 -3.42
N VAL A 106 -8.13 3.92 -4.41
CA VAL A 106 -7.96 5.39 -4.47
C VAL A 106 -8.27 5.88 -5.88
N PRO A 107 -9.21 6.83 -6.04
CA PRO A 107 -9.43 7.52 -7.31
C PRO A 107 -8.19 8.30 -7.73
N ASP A 108 -7.96 8.41 -9.04
CA ASP A 108 -6.79 9.12 -9.57
C ASP A 108 -6.73 10.60 -9.12
N SER A 109 -7.89 11.24 -8.88
CA SER A 109 -7.99 12.62 -8.37
C SER A 109 -7.44 12.82 -6.96
N GLU A 110 -7.39 11.75 -6.15
CA GLU A 110 -6.99 11.81 -4.74
C GLU A 110 -5.54 11.32 -4.52
N LEU A 111 -4.87 10.89 -5.58
CA LEU A 111 -3.49 10.41 -5.55
C LEU A 111 -2.50 11.54 -5.78
N ILE A 112 -1.55 11.69 -4.86
CA ILE A 112 -0.50 12.69 -4.93
C ILE A 112 0.84 11.96 -5.04
N PRO A 113 1.56 12.02 -6.18
CA PRO A 113 2.90 11.44 -6.29
C PRO A 113 3.85 11.99 -5.22
N LEU A 114 4.62 11.13 -4.57
CA LEU A 114 5.59 11.53 -3.54
C LEU A 114 7.02 11.53 -4.11
N PRO A 115 7.56 12.69 -4.52
CA PRO A 115 8.94 12.79 -4.96
C PRO A 115 9.92 12.61 -3.79
N LEU A 116 11.04 11.95 -4.06
CA LEU A 116 12.09 11.71 -3.06
C LEU A 116 13.25 12.72 -3.23
N ASP A 117 13.39 13.62 -2.27
CA ASP A 117 14.62 14.40 -2.07
C ASP A 117 15.74 13.55 -1.43
N LEU A 118 16.67 13.04 -2.23
CA LEU A 118 17.76 12.17 -1.77
C LEU A 118 18.82 12.87 -0.90
N LYS A 119 18.72 14.18 -0.66
CA LYS A 119 19.53 14.85 0.37
C LYS A 119 19.08 14.43 1.78
N LYS A 120 17.81 14.03 1.95
CA LYS A 120 17.23 13.62 3.24
C LYS A 120 17.52 12.14 3.54
N PRO A 121 18.08 11.78 4.72
CA PRO A 121 18.32 10.39 5.10
C PRO A 121 17.06 9.49 5.02
N LYS A 122 15.90 10.02 5.42
CA LYS A 122 14.60 9.32 5.31
C LYS A 122 14.31 8.89 3.86
N HIS A 123 14.56 9.77 2.90
CA HIS A 123 14.29 9.49 1.49
C HIS A 123 15.32 8.54 0.87
N LYS A 124 16.58 8.55 1.32
CA LYS A 124 17.57 7.52 0.95
C LYS A 124 17.10 6.12 1.39
N MET A 125 16.56 6.00 2.61
CA MET A 125 15.94 4.74 3.07
C MET A 125 14.74 4.35 2.21
N MET A 126 13.87 5.31 1.86
CA MET A 126 12.72 5.06 0.98
C MET A 126 13.13 4.62 -0.42
N GLN A 127 14.22 5.15 -0.96
CA GLN A 127 14.77 4.67 -2.23
C GLN A 127 15.18 3.20 -2.15
N LYS A 128 15.86 2.78 -1.06
CA LYS A 128 16.20 1.36 -0.82
C LYS A 128 14.96 0.48 -0.69
N GLN A 129 13.93 0.96 0.01
CA GLN A 129 12.63 0.27 0.08
C GLN A 129 12.03 0.09 -1.32
N LEU A 130 12.02 1.13 -2.16
CA LEU A 130 11.46 1.07 -3.51
C LEU A 130 12.20 0.08 -4.40
N ILE A 131 13.53 0.07 -4.34
CA ILE A 131 14.37 -0.88 -5.07
C ILE A 131 14.03 -2.31 -4.66
N TYR A 132 13.94 -2.59 -3.36
CA TYR A 132 13.54 -3.92 -2.87
C TYR A 132 12.12 -4.29 -3.29
N MET A 133 11.15 -3.38 -3.17
CA MET A 133 9.77 -3.63 -3.60
C MET A 133 9.69 -3.97 -5.09
N LYS A 134 10.45 -3.26 -5.94
CA LYS A 134 10.53 -3.56 -7.37
C LYS A 134 11.10 -4.95 -7.63
N SER A 135 12.08 -5.42 -6.85
CA SER A 135 12.63 -6.76 -7.01
C SER A 135 11.71 -7.88 -6.50
N ILE A 136 10.63 -7.56 -5.79
CA ILE A 136 9.63 -8.53 -5.32
C ILE A 136 8.20 -8.14 -5.74
N SER A 137 8.04 -7.38 -6.83
CA SER A 137 6.75 -6.80 -7.24
C SER A 137 5.67 -7.86 -7.43
N GLU A 138 5.99 -8.96 -8.11
CA GLU A 138 5.08 -10.09 -8.32
C GLU A 138 4.58 -10.69 -6.99
N LYS A 139 5.45 -10.80 -5.98
CA LYS A 139 5.06 -11.26 -4.64
C LYS A 139 4.12 -10.26 -3.95
N ILE A 140 4.32 -8.97 -4.16
CA ILE A 140 3.46 -7.90 -3.61
C ILE A 140 2.07 -7.96 -4.25
N GLU A 141 2.01 -8.07 -5.57
CA GLU A 141 0.77 -8.18 -6.35
C GLU A 141 0.00 -9.46 -5.96
N ASN A 142 0.65 -10.62 -6.00
CA ASN A 142 0.05 -11.90 -5.64
C ASN A 142 -0.48 -11.92 -4.20
N LYS A 143 0.26 -11.35 -3.24
CA LYS A 143 -0.22 -11.27 -1.86
C LYS A 143 -1.43 -10.33 -1.74
N SER A 144 -1.46 -9.23 -2.47
CA SER A 144 -2.60 -8.30 -2.47
C SER A 144 -3.86 -8.98 -3.03
N GLU A 145 -3.75 -9.74 -4.12
CA GLU A 145 -4.86 -10.54 -4.65
C GLU A 145 -5.34 -11.61 -3.63
N VAL A 146 -4.43 -12.33 -2.98
CA VAL A 146 -4.80 -13.33 -1.96
C VAL A 146 -5.52 -12.68 -0.77
N VAL A 147 -5.00 -11.57 -0.25
CA VAL A 147 -5.61 -10.85 0.87
C VAL A 147 -6.99 -10.32 0.48
N TYR A 148 -7.12 -9.76 -0.72
CA TYR A 148 -8.40 -9.31 -1.27
C TYR A 148 -9.41 -10.45 -1.34
N ARG A 149 -9.06 -11.53 -2.05
CA ARG A 149 -9.95 -12.68 -2.26
C ARG A 149 -10.37 -13.31 -0.93
N LYS A 150 -9.43 -13.54 -0.02
CA LYS A 150 -9.70 -14.15 1.29
C LYS A 150 -10.61 -13.29 2.17
N ALA A 151 -10.44 -11.97 2.18
CA ALA A 151 -11.26 -11.08 3.00
C ALA A 151 -12.62 -10.77 2.35
N ALA A 152 -12.66 -10.43 1.07
CA ALA A 152 -13.85 -9.91 0.40
C ALA A 152 -14.75 -10.99 -0.22
N HIS A 153 -14.18 -12.11 -0.69
CA HIS A 153 -14.93 -13.16 -1.40
C HIS A 153 -15.12 -14.40 -0.52
N GLU A 154 -14.02 -14.98 -0.04
CA GLU A 154 -14.07 -16.21 0.77
C GLU A 154 -14.49 -15.95 2.23
N LYS A 155 -14.43 -14.69 2.68
CA LYS A 155 -14.74 -14.27 4.07
C LYS A 155 -14.01 -15.09 5.13
N ASP A 156 -12.76 -15.45 4.85
CA ASP A 156 -11.90 -16.19 5.79
C ASP A 156 -11.75 -15.38 7.09
N GLY A 157 -12.06 -16.00 8.24
CA GLY A 157 -12.15 -15.31 9.52
C GLY A 157 -10.86 -14.59 9.94
N TYR A 158 -9.68 -15.08 9.56
CA TYR A 158 -8.42 -14.39 9.85
C TYR A 158 -8.29 -13.12 8.99
N TYR A 159 -8.52 -13.23 7.68
CA TYR A 159 -8.35 -12.11 6.75
C TYR A 159 -9.45 -11.06 6.95
N LEU A 160 -10.70 -11.48 7.14
CA LEU A 160 -11.84 -10.60 7.41
C LEU A 160 -11.63 -9.77 8.69
N LYS A 161 -11.10 -10.39 9.75
CA LYS A 161 -10.83 -9.71 11.03
C LYS A 161 -9.82 -8.57 10.87
N PHE A 162 -8.73 -8.80 10.15
CA PHE A 162 -7.63 -7.85 10.05
C PHE A 162 -7.78 -6.84 8.91
N SER A 163 -8.37 -7.24 7.79
CA SER A 163 -8.45 -6.39 6.61
C SER A 163 -9.53 -5.32 6.71
N CYS A 164 -9.33 -4.22 6.00
CA CYS A 164 -10.40 -3.30 5.66
C CYS A 164 -11.52 -4.04 4.92
N ASP A 165 -12.77 -3.57 5.07
CA ASP A 165 -13.87 -3.97 4.20
C ASP A 165 -13.65 -3.39 2.79
N PHE A 166 -12.95 -4.16 1.94
CA PHE A 166 -12.59 -3.73 0.60
C PHE A 166 -13.81 -3.40 -0.26
N LYS A 167 -14.93 -4.11 -0.11
CA LYS A 167 -16.15 -3.88 -0.89
C LYS A 167 -16.88 -2.61 -0.46
N LEU A 168 -16.94 -2.36 0.84
CA LEU A 168 -17.44 -1.09 1.37
C LEU A 168 -16.60 0.08 0.84
N LEU A 169 -15.27 -0.03 0.91
CA LEU A 169 -14.37 1.01 0.42
C LEU A 169 -14.51 1.27 -1.10
N GLU A 170 -14.67 0.23 -1.92
CA GLU A 170 -14.96 0.35 -3.37
C GLU A 170 -16.23 1.18 -3.61
N ALA A 171 -17.33 0.83 -2.94
CA ALA A 171 -18.60 1.56 -3.08
C ALA A 171 -18.49 3.02 -2.66
N LYS A 172 -17.73 3.30 -1.59
CA LYS A 172 -17.48 4.67 -1.12
C LYS A 172 -16.54 5.44 -2.05
N ALA A 173 -15.54 4.80 -2.64
CA ALA A 173 -14.69 5.41 -3.67
C ALA A 173 -15.53 5.89 -4.87
N THR A 174 -16.40 5.05 -5.40
CA THR A 174 -17.31 5.42 -6.49
C THR A 174 -18.22 6.60 -6.11
N LEU A 175 -18.78 6.61 -4.90
CA LEU A 175 -19.63 7.70 -4.43
C LEU A 175 -18.87 9.02 -4.25
N TYR A 176 -17.61 8.96 -3.80
CA TYR A 176 -16.75 10.14 -3.66
C TYR A 176 -16.44 10.76 -5.02
N SER A 177 -15.97 9.96 -5.98
CA SER A 177 -15.62 10.43 -7.33
C SER A 177 -16.80 11.01 -8.10
N LYS A 178 -18.04 10.58 -7.80
CA LYS A 178 -19.23 11.21 -8.39
C LYS A 178 -19.46 12.63 -7.86
N LYS A 179 -19.12 12.93 -6.60
CA LYS A 179 -19.34 14.27 -6.03
C LYS A 179 -18.35 15.30 -6.58
N SER A 180 -17.11 14.89 -6.85
CA SER A 180 -16.07 15.76 -7.41
C SER A 180 -16.33 16.16 -8.87
N THR A 181 -17.25 15.50 -9.59
CA THR A 181 -17.60 15.83 -10.98
C THR A 181 -18.71 16.88 -11.09
N PHE A 182 -19.36 17.28 -9.98
CA PHE A 182 -20.46 18.24 -9.96
C PHE A 182 -20.17 19.50 -9.10
N GLN A 183 -18.90 19.79 -8.84
CA GLN A 183 -18.40 21.06 -8.28
C GLN A 183 -17.42 21.70 -9.25
#